data_AF-A0A9X2DNW6-F1
#
_entry.id   AF-A0A9X2DNW6-F1
#
_cell.length_a   1.000
_cell.length_b   1.000
_cell.length_c   1.000
_cell.angle_alpha   90.00
_cell.angle_beta   90.00
_cell.angle_gamma   90.00
#
_symmetry.space_group_name_H-M   'P 1'
#
loop_
_entity.id
_entity.type
_entity.pdbx_description
1 polymer ?
#
loop_
_entity_poly.entity_id
_entity_poly.type
_entity_poly.pdbx_seq_one_letter_code
_entity_poly.pdbx_strand_id
1 'polypeptide(L)'
;MRSGDDHAFRLIVEKYRTELFRVIYAILRDQKDAEDATQEVFIKIYHSLSTFENQGLKTWMTRIAVNHAIDSRRKRERRREEMTEQLAFQAAVSAKDHVEAEVMLTEKQRLVREKLDQLPGSYREVVYDFYIAEKSYQQMADEQQVQVKTIETKLYRARQWMKKHWKEEEF
;
A
#
# COMPACT_ATOMS: atom_id res chain seq x y z
N MET A 1 1.62 -34.17 6.06
CA MET A 1 1.02 -34.04 4.72
C MET A 1 -0.25 -34.88 4.69
N ARG A 2 -1.44 -34.26 4.67
CA ARG A 2 -2.73 -34.95 4.65
C ARG A 2 -3.42 -34.62 3.34
N SER A 3 -3.57 -35.59 2.45
CA SER A 3 -4.13 -35.43 1.09
C SER A 3 -5.54 -34.83 1.02
N GLY A 4 -6.27 -34.77 2.14
CA GLY A 4 -7.57 -34.10 2.24
C GLY A 4 -7.50 -32.57 2.25
N ASP A 5 -6.42 -31.99 2.80
CA ASP A 5 -6.25 -30.53 2.89
C ASP A 5 -5.96 -29.91 1.51
N ASP A 6 -5.21 -30.64 0.67
CA ASP A 6 -4.84 -30.17 -0.67
C ASP A 6 -6.03 -30.17 -1.64
N HIS A 7 -6.97 -31.11 -1.50
CA HIS A 7 -8.21 -31.11 -2.28
C HIS A 7 -9.12 -29.95 -1.87
N ALA A 8 -9.32 -29.75 -0.57
CA ALA A 8 -10.14 -28.65 -0.07
C ALA A 8 -9.56 -27.29 -0.51
N PHE A 9 -8.24 -27.13 -0.47
CA PHE A 9 -7.58 -25.93 -0.93
C PHE A 9 -7.74 -25.70 -2.44
N ARG A 10 -7.67 -26.76 -3.26
CA ARG A 10 -7.91 -26.66 -4.71
C ARG A 10 -9.28 -26.05 -5.03
N LEU A 11 -10.33 -26.44 -4.29
CA LEU A 11 -11.67 -25.88 -4.46
C LEU A 11 -11.73 -24.39 -4.09
N ILE A 12 -10.93 -23.96 -3.09
CA ILE A 12 -10.79 -22.54 -2.74
C ILE A 12 -10.13 -21.79 -3.91
N VAL A 13 -9.04 -22.31 -4.45
CA VAL A 13 -8.34 -21.69 -5.59
C VAL A 13 -9.30 -21.56 -6.78
N GLU A 14 -9.94 -22.64 -7.19
CA GLU A 14 -10.88 -22.64 -8.33
C GLU A 14 -12.01 -21.61 -8.14
N LYS A 15 -12.55 -21.51 -6.93
CA LYS A 15 -13.65 -20.59 -6.62
C LYS A 15 -13.23 -19.12 -6.59
N TYR A 16 -12.06 -18.80 -6.05
CA TYR A 16 -11.68 -17.41 -5.74
C TYR A 16 -10.59 -16.83 -6.65
N ARG A 17 -9.95 -17.63 -7.52
CA ARG A 17 -8.85 -17.17 -8.38
C ARG A 17 -9.22 -15.95 -9.21
N THR A 18 -10.35 -16.00 -9.93
CA THR A 18 -10.79 -14.90 -10.78
C THR A 18 -11.09 -13.63 -9.99
N GLU A 19 -11.66 -13.77 -8.79
CA GLU A 19 -12.00 -12.63 -7.96
C GLU A 19 -10.73 -11.97 -7.37
N LEU A 20 -9.83 -12.76 -6.79
CA LEU A 20 -8.58 -12.22 -6.23
C LEU A 20 -7.69 -11.63 -7.33
N PHE A 21 -7.63 -12.26 -8.50
CA PHE A 21 -6.95 -11.71 -9.67
C PHE A 21 -7.50 -10.33 -10.04
N ARG A 22 -8.83 -10.15 -10.11
CA ARG A 22 -9.44 -8.85 -10.42
C ARG A 22 -9.09 -7.77 -9.39
N VAL A 23 -9.09 -8.12 -8.11
CA VAL A 23 -8.70 -7.20 -7.02
C VAL A 23 -7.25 -6.78 -7.16
N ILE A 24 -6.35 -7.73 -7.37
CA ILE A 24 -4.91 -7.48 -7.51
C ILE A 24 -4.63 -6.67 -8.79
N TYR A 25 -5.28 -7.02 -9.89
CA TYR A 25 -5.16 -6.31 -11.17
C TYR A 25 -5.63 -4.86 -11.08
N ALA A 26 -6.70 -4.58 -10.33
CA ALA A 26 -7.16 -3.21 -10.12
C ALA A 26 -6.11 -2.32 -9.44
N ILE A 27 -5.18 -2.91 -8.69
CA ILE A 27 -4.09 -2.21 -8.00
C ILE A 27 -2.82 -2.16 -8.85
N LEU A 28 -2.39 -3.29 -9.42
CA LEU A 28 -1.12 -3.40 -10.16
C LEU A 28 -1.19 -2.86 -11.58
N ARG A 29 -2.36 -2.93 -12.23
CA ARG A 29 -2.63 -2.50 -13.61
C ARG A 29 -1.70 -3.12 -14.67
N ASP A 30 -1.10 -4.26 -14.33
CA ASP A 30 -0.28 -5.07 -15.22
C ASP A 30 -0.75 -6.52 -15.11
N GLN A 31 -0.96 -7.17 -16.26
CA GLN A 31 -1.53 -8.52 -16.29
C GLN A 31 -0.56 -9.55 -15.73
N LYS A 32 0.71 -9.48 -16.11
CA LYS A 32 1.71 -10.49 -15.72
C LYS A 32 2.01 -10.37 -14.22
N ASP A 33 2.23 -9.15 -13.74
CA ASP A 33 2.42 -8.89 -12.32
C ASP A 33 1.21 -9.35 -11.50
N ALA A 34 -0.02 -9.15 -12.01
CA ALA A 34 -1.22 -9.60 -11.34
C ALA A 34 -1.37 -11.12 -11.33
N GLU A 35 -0.98 -11.82 -12.39
CA GLU A 35 -0.97 -13.28 -12.46
C GLU A 35 0.02 -13.87 -11.45
N ASP A 36 1.23 -13.32 -11.39
CA ASP A 36 2.29 -13.74 -10.46
C ASP A 36 1.88 -13.46 -9.00
N ALA A 37 1.42 -12.24 -8.71
CA ALA A 37 0.96 -11.86 -7.38
C ALA A 37 -0.27 -12.68 -6.91
N THR A 38 -1.15 -13.09 -7.83
CA THR A 38 -2.29 -13.97 -7.50
C THR A 38 -1.79 -15.33 -7.02
N GLN A 39 -0.76 -15.89 -7.66
CA GLN A 39 -0.17 -17.17 -7.24
C GLN A 39 0.48 -17.04 -5.85
N GLU A 40 1.27 -16.00 -5.62
CA GLU A 40 1.90 -15.73 -4.32
C GLU A 40 0.87 -15.56 -3.20
N VAL A 41 -0.25 -14.89 -3.49
CA VAL A 41 -1.36 -14.72 -2.53
C VAL A 41 -1.97 -16.06 -2.14
N PHE A 42 -2.19 -16.98 -3.07
CA PHE A 42 -2.70 -18.30 -2.73
C PHE A 42 -1.71 -19.11 -1.89
N ILE A 43 -0.40 -19.01 -2.15
CA ILE A 43 0.62 -19.62 -1.29
C ILE A 43 0.54 -19.05 0.13
N LYS A 44 0.42 -17.72 0.27
CA LYS A 44 0.26 -17.07 1.58
C LYS A 44 -1.01 -17.50 2.29
N ILE A 45 -2.12 -17.62 1.56
CA ILE A 45 -3.40 -18.12 2.08
C ILE A 45 -3.20 -19.55 2.61
N TYR A 46 -2.60 -20.45 1.82
CA TYR A 46 -2.35 -21.84 2.22
C TYR A 46 -1.61 -21.93 3.54
N HIS A 47 -0.52 -21.17 3.70
CA HIS A 47 0.26 -21.16 4.95
C HIS A 47 -0.46 -20.49 6.12
N SER A 48 -1.40 -19.58 5.86
CA SER A 48 -2.12 -18.83 6.90
C SER A 48 -3.48 -19.45 7.26
N LEU A 49 -3.89 -20.54 6.59
CA LEU A 49 -5.18 -21.20 6.86
C LEU A 49 -5.25 -21.77 8.28
N SER A 50 -4.12 -22.19 8.87
CA SER A 50 -4.05 -22.73 10.24
C SER A 50 -4.40 -21.70 11.31
N THR A 51 -4.29 -20.40 11.01
CA THR A 51 -4.58 -19.29 11.93
C THR A 51 -5.88 -18.55 11.58
N PHE A 52 -6.66 -19.08 10.63
CA PHE A 52 -7.93 -18.50 10.24
C PHE A 52 -9.02 -18.77 11.29
N GLU A 53 -9.43 -17.71 12.00
CA GLU A 53 -10.49 -17.78 13.01
C GLU A 53 -11.84 -17.29 12.45
N ASN A 54 -12.51 -18.13 11.66
CA ASN A 54 -13.91 -18.03 11.17
C ASN A 54 -14.48 -16.65 10.74
N GLN A 55 -13.60 -15.69 10.45
CA GLN A 55 -13.88 -14.31 10.05
C GLN A 55 -14.13 -14.26 8.54
N GLY A 56 -15.26 -14.78 8.06
CA GLY A 56 -15.70 -14.71 6.65
C GLY A 56 -14.58 -14.91 5.62
N LEU A 57 -14.31 -16.17 5.23
CA LEU A 57 -13.15 -16.59 4.42
C LEU A 57 -12.81 -15.65 3.24
N LYS A 58 -13.84 -15.21 2.50
CA LYS A 58 -13.69 -14.26 1.39
C LYS A 58 -13.02 -12.95 1.81
N THR A 59 -13.54 -12.28 2.83
CA THR A 59 -13.02 -11.01 3.34
C THR A 59 -11.57 -11.15 3.79
N TRP A 60 -11.25 -12.26 4.48
CA TRP A 60 -9.90 -12.54 4.93
C TRP A 60 -8.92 -12.73 3.76
N MET A 61 -9.28 -13.51 2.73
CA MET A 61 -8.45 -13.69 1.53
C MET A 61 -8.28 -12.39 0.75
N THR A 62 -9.35 -11.60 0.59
CA THR A 62 -9.27 -10.29 -0.08
C THR A 62 -8.31 -9.35 0.64
N ARG A 63 -8.26 -9.36 1.97
CA ARG A 63 -7.30 -8.56 2.75
C ARG A 63 -5.85 -8.96 2.46
N ILE A 64 -5.56 -10.26 2.41
CA ILE A 64 -4.22 -10.77 2.04
C ILE A 64 -3.85 -10.31 0.62
N ALA A 65 -4.80 -10.42 -0.33
CA ALA A 65 -4.60 -10.03 -1.72
C ALA A 65 -4.31 -8.54 -1.89
N VAL A 66 -5.12 -7.67 -1.25
CA VAL A 66 -4.94 -6.22 -1.30
C VAL A 66 -3.61 -5.80 -0.72
N ASN A 67 -3.25 -6.32 0.47
CA ASN A 67 -1.98 -5.98 1.10
C ASN A 67 -0.79 -6.38 0.21
N HIS A 68 -0.82 -7.59 -0.34
CA HIS A 68 0.24 -8.05 -1.23
C HIS A 68 0.35 -7.23 -2.52
N ALA A 69 -0.78 -6.89 -3.16
CA ALA A 69 -0.77 -6.09 -4.38
C ALA A 69 -0.22 -4.68 -4.14
N ILE A 70 -0.58 -4.05 -3.00
CA ILE A 70 -0.04 -2.75 -2.61
C ILE A 70 1.48 -2.85 -2.39
N ASP A 71 1.96 -3.86 -1.66
CA ASP A 71 3.39 -4.05 -1.42
C ASP A 71 4.18 -4.29 -2.72
N SER A 72 3.62 -5.07 -3.64
CA SER A 72 4.21 -5.34 -4.96
C SER A 72 4.26 -4.08 -5.83
N ARG A 73 3.22 -3.25 -5.81
CA ARG A 73 3.21 -1.94 -6.49
C ARG A 73 4.33 -1.03 -5.97
N ARG A 74 4.45 -0.90 -4.64
CA ARG A 74 5.50 -0.09 -3.98
C ARG A 74 6.90 -0.57 -4.34
N LYS A 75 7.12 -1.90 -4.35
CA LYS A 75 8.41 -2.47 -4.75
C LYS A 75 8.74 -2.16 -6.21
N ARG A 76 7.74 -2.11 -7.10
CA ARG A 76 7.93 -1.71 -8.50
C ARG A 76 8.24 -0.23 -8.64
N GLU A 77 7.53 0.63 -7.90
CA GLU A 77 7.76 2.09 -7.89
C GLU A 77 9.17 2.41 -7.38
N ARG A 78 9.60 1.85 -6.25
CA ARG A 78 10.97 2.04 -5.74
C ARG A 78 12.05 1.60 -6.74
N ARG A 79 11.89 0.44 -7.39
CA ARG A 79 12.83 -0.01 -8.43
C ARG A 79 12.86 0.94 -9.63
N ARG A 80 11.71 1.54 -9.97
CA ARG A 80 11.63 2.53 -11.04
C ARG A 80 12.32 3.82 -10.64
N GLU A 81 12.15 4.27 -9.40
CA GLU A 81 12.84 5.44 -8.85
C GLU A 81 14.36 5.21 -8.82
N GLU A 82 14.85 4.09 -8.31
CA GLU A 82 16.28 3.72 -8.32
C GLU A 82 16.85 3.68 -9.75
N MET A 83 16.10 3.15 -10.71
CA MET A 83 16.51 3.14 -12.11
C MET A 83 16.47 4.54 -12.74
N THR A 84 15.52 5.37 -12.33
CA THR A 84 15.41 6.77 -12.78
C THR A 84 16.54 7.61 -12.16
N GLU A 85 16.95 7.36 -10.92
CA GLU A 85 18.13 7.97 -10.29
C GLU A 85 19.44 7.51 -10.95
N GLN A 86 19.56 6.24 -11.33
CA GLN A 86 20.71 5.75 -12.11
C GLN A 86 20.76 6.35 -13.52
N LEU A 87 19.61 6.49 -14.19
CA LEU A 87 19.50 7.17 -15.48
C LEU A 87 19.72 8.68 -15.35
N ALA A 88 19.28 9.31 -14.26
CA ALA A 88 19.51 10.72 -13.96
C ALA A 88 20.97 10.99 -13.62
N PHE A 89 21.67 10.06 -12.97
CA PHE A 89 23.11 10.12 -12.73
C PHE A 89 23.91 10.03 -14.03
N GLN A 90 23.43 9.26 -15.02
CA GLN A 90 24.02 9.21 -16.37
C GLN A 90 23.61 10.42 -17.24
N ALA A 91 22.40 10.96 -17.07
CA ALA A 91 21.89 12.13 -17.80
C ALA A 91 22.38 13.47 -17.22
N ALA A 92 22.86 13.52 -15.98
CA ALA A 92 23.50 14.70 -15.39
C ALA A 92 24.80 15.13 -16.10
N VAL A 93 25.30 14.31 -17.04
CA VAL A 93 26.41 14.65 -17.93
C VAL A 93 25.94 15.39 -19.20
N SER A 94 24.64 15.47 -19.49
CA SER A 94 24.16 16.10 -20.72
C SER A 94 22.80 16.81 -20.57
N ALA A 95 22.91 18.08 -20.18
CA ALA A 95 22.06 19.23 -20.52
C ALA A 95 20.52 19.16 -20.39
N LYS A 96 20.02 20.12 -19.59
CA LYS A 96 18.86 21.00 -19.85
C LYS A 96 17.87 20.51 -20.92
N ASP A 97 16.67 20.14 -20.50
CA ASP A 97 15.40 20.75 -20.96
C ASP A 97 14.19 20.12 -20.26
N HIS A 98 13.11 20.91 -20.18
CA HIS A 98 11.75 20.65 -19.67
C HIS A 98 11.36 21.33 -18.34
N VAL A 99 11.00 22.62 -18.46
CA VAL A 99 10.55 23.52 -17.37
C VAL A 99 9.01 23.71 -17.31
N GLU A 100 8.20 23.09 -18.16
CA GLU A 100 6.77 23.48 -18.27
C GLU A 100 5.76 22.59 -17.52
N ALA A 101 6.17 21.45 -16.93
CA ALA A 101 5.28 20.57 -16.16
C ALA A 101 5.35 20.78 -14.62
N GLU A 102 6.30 21.58 -14.13
CA GLU A 102 6.66 21.65 -12.70
C GLU A 102 5.83 22.69 -11.91
N VAL A 103 5.19 23.63 -12.61
CA VAL A 103 4.51 24.80 -11.99
C VAL A 103 3.09 24.46 -11.50
N MET A 104 2.38 23.50 -12.12
CA MET A 104 1.05 23.08 -11.63
C MET A 104 1.11 22.03 -10.49
N LEU A 105 2.23 21.31 -10.34
CA LEU A 105 2.42 20.37 -9.22
C LEU A 105 2.75 21.08 -7.91
N THR A 106 3.38 22.25 -7.97
CA THR A 106 3.95 22.95 -6.80
C THR A 106 2.90 23.58 -5.90
N GLU A 107 1.79 24.11 -6.42
CA GLU A 107 0.73 24.72 -5.59
C GLU A 107 -0.04 23.69 -4.76
N LYS A 108 -0.43 22.55 -5.37
CA LYS A 108 -1.11 21.47 -4.65
C LYS A 108 -0.19 20.80 -3.63
N GLN A 109 1.08 20.58 -3.98
CA GLN A 109 2.07 20.05 -3.04
C GLN A 109 2.34 21.02 -1.87
N ARG A 110 2.36 22.33 -2.12
CA ARG A 110 2.46 23.35 -1.07
C ARG A 110 1.26 23.32 -0.14
N LEU A 111 0.04 23.25 -0.68
CA LEU A 111 -1.19 23.19 0.12
C LEU A 111 -1.23 21.95 1.02
N VAL A 112 -0.87 20.78 0.47
CA VAL A 112 -0.78 19.53 1.24
C VAL A 112 0.28 19.65 2.35
N ARG A 113 1.43 20.25 2.07
CA ARG A 113 2.49 20.46 3.08
C ARG A 113 2.05 21.40 4.19
N GLU A 114 1.43 22.53 3.85
CA GLU A 114 0.89 23.49 4.83
C GLU A 114 -0.19 22.88 5.72
N LYS A 115 -1.05 22.02 5.16
CA LYS A 115 -2.06 21.30 5.94
C LYS A 115 -1.43 20.26 6.85
N LEU A 116 -0.44 19.49 6.37
CA LEU A 116 0.30 18.56 7.20
C LEU A 116 1.04 19.27 8.35
N ASP A 117 1.53 20.49 8.13
CA ASP A 117 2.21 21.28 9.16
C ASP A 117 1.28 21.78 10.29
N GLN A 118 -0.03 21.78 10.07
CA GLN A 118 -1.02 22.07 11.13
C GLN A 118 -1.23 20.89 12.07
N LEU A 119 -0.87 19.67 11.66
CA LEU A 119 -0.98 18.49 12.51
C LEU A 119 0.06 18.55 13.65
N PRO A 120 -0.32 18.16 14.88
CA PRO A 120 0.64 17.83 15.92
C PRO A 120 1.67 16.81 15.42
N GLY A 121 2.94 16.96 15.79
CA GLY A 121 4.05 16.19 15.20
C GLY A 121 3.83 14.67 15.18
N SER A 122 3.30 14.09 16.27
CA SER A 122 2.98 12.66 16.36
C SER A 122 1.87 12.19 15.41
N TYR A 123 1.01 13.10 14.94
CA TYR A 123 -0.05 12.82 13.97
C TYR A 123 0.41 13.11 12.55
N ARG A 124 1.25 14.12 12.36
CA ARG A 124 1.84 14.42 11.05
C ARG A 124 2.61 13.22 10.50
N GLU A 125 3.45 12.63 11.34
CA GLU A 125 4.29 11.48 10.96
C GLU A 125 3.43 10.29 10.54
N VAL A 126 2.45 9.87 11.36
CA VAL A 126 1.57 8.72 11.05
C VAL A 126 0.68 8.97 9.82
N VAL A 127 0.25 10.22 9.60
CA VAL A 127 -0.56 10.60 8.43
C VAL A 127 0.30 10.66 7.18
N TYR A 128 1.50 11.22 7.26
CA TYR A 128 2.45 11.24 6.16
C TYR A 128 2.84 9.81 5.77
N ASP A 129 3.26 9.01 6.74
CA ASP A 129 3.64 7.62 6.54
C ASP A 129 2.51 6.83 5.88
N PHE A 130 1.25 7.02 6.31
CA PHE A 130 0.13 6.23 5.80
C PHE A 130 -0.43 6.73 4.46
N TYR A 131 -0.62 8.04 4.28
CA TYR A 131 -1.31 8.61 3.11
C TYR A 131 -0.37 9.11 2.01
N ILE A 132 0.86 9.51 2.37
CA ILE A 132 1.83 10.08 1.41
C ILE A 132 2.90 9.04 1.08
N ALA A 133 3.60 8.53 2.08
CA ALA A 133 4.60 7.49 1.89
C ALA A 133 3.99 6.10 1.69
N GLU A 134 2.65 5.99 1.78
CA GLU A 134 1.89 4.75 1.71
C GLU A 134 2.64 3.63 2.43
N LYS A 135 2.71 3.62 3.76
CA LYS A 135 3.31 2.53 4.54
C LYS A 135 2.20 1.64 5.11
N SER A 136 2.47 0.34 5.27
CA SER A 136 1.54 -0.54 5.99
C SER A 136 1.65 -0.30 7.50
N TYR A 137 0.62 -0.63 8.27
CA TYR A 137 0.68 -0.50 9.72
C TYR A 137 1.83 -1.30 10.35
N GLN A 138 2.19 -2.44 9.73
CA GLN A 138 3.33 -3.24 10.17
C GLN A 138 4.65 -2.51 9.92
N GLN A 139 4.84 -1.94 8.72
CA GLN A 139 6.06 -1.17 8.40
C GLN A 139 6.23 0.04 9.33
N MET A 140 5.14 0.77 9.56
CA MET A 140 5.14 1.92 10.48
C MET A 140 5.44 1.49 11.91
N ALA A 141 4.92 0.33 12.33
CA ALA A 141 5.16 -0.24 13.65
C ALA A 141 6.63 -0.66 13.82
N ASP A 142 7.19 -1.31 12.80
CA ASP A 142 8.58 -1.79 12.79
C ASP A 142 9.56 -0.61 12.77
N GLU A 143 9.32 0.42 11.95
CA GLU A 143 10.15 1.64 11.85
C GLU A 143 10.11 2.47 13.14
N GLN A 144 8.93 2.63 13.74
CA GLN A 144 8.77 3.39 14.98
C GLN A 144 9.05 2.56 16.23
N GLN A 145 9.40 1.27 16.09
CA GLN A 145 9.58 0.30 17.18
C GLN A 145 8.40 0.27 18.17
N VAL A 146 7.17 0.31 17.65
CA VAL A 146 5.92 0.24 18.43
C VAL A 146 5.07 -0.95 17.98
N GLN A 147 3.99 -1.23 18.72
CA GLN A 147 3.00 -2.21 18.29
C GLN A 147 2.12 -1.65 17.16
N VAL A 148 1.66 -2.51 16.24
CA VAL A 148 0.68 -2.17 15.19
C VAL A 148 -0.56 -1.47 15.75
N LYS A 149 -1.05 -1.92 16.91
CA LYS A 149 -2.18 -1.31 17.62
C LYS A 149 -1.94 0.15 18.03
N THR A 150 -0.69 0.52 18.27
CA THR A 150 -0.28 1.91 18.53
C THR A 150 -0.40 2.75 17.28
N ILE A 151 0.00 2.22 16.11
CA ILE A 151 -0.16 2.89 14.82
C ILE A 151 -1.64 3.09 14.48
N GLU A 152 -2.47 2.06 14.63
CA GLU A 152 -3.92 2.13 14.40
C GLU A 152 -4.58 3.22 15.26
N THR A 153 -4.23 3.26 16.55
CA THR A 153 -4.77 4.23 17.51
C THR A 153 -4.30 5.65 17.17
N LYS A 154 -3.01 5.84 16.83
CA LYS A 154 -2.45 7.14 16.42
C LYS A 154 -3.15 7.66 15.16
N LEU A 155 -3.30 6.81 14.14
CA LEU A 155 -3.92 7.21 12.87
C LEU A 155 -5.42 7.50 13.03
N TYR A 156 -6.13 6.75 13.88
CA TYR A 156 -7.52 7.05 14.22
C TYR A 156 -7.65 8.44 14.87
N ARG A 157 -6.81 8.74 15.87
CA ARG A 157 -6.80 10.05 16.54
C ARG A 157 -6.42 11.18 15.59
N ALA A 158 -5.46 10.95 14.70
CA ALA A 158 -5.09 11.90 13.66
C ALA A 158 -6.27 12.22 12.73
N ARG A 159 -7.05 11.22 12.29
CA ARG A 159 -8.28 11.44 11.50
C ARG A 159 -9.34 12.24 12.24
N GLN A 160 -9.57 11.94 13.52
CA GLN A 160 -10.52 12.72 14.33
C GLN A 160 -10.07 14.17 14.50
N TRP A 161 -8.76 14.38 14.65
CA TRP A 161 -8.18 15.71 14.72
C TRP A 161 -8.37 16.46 13.39
N MET A 162 -8.04 15.84 12.24
CA MET A 162 -8.24 16.43 10.91
C MET A 162 -9.70 16.81 10.70
N LYS A 163 -10.64 15.91 11.00
CA LYS A 163 -12.09 16.17 10.87
C LYS A 163 -12.57 17.34 11.73
N LYS A 164 -11.97 17.56 12.90
CA LYS A 164 -12.37 18.65 13.81
C LYS A 164 -11.81 20.01 13.38
N HIS A 165 -10.67 20.05 12.69
CA HIS A 165 -9.92 21.28 12.43
C HIS A 165 -9.86 21.69 10.95
N TRP A 166 -10.12 20.78 10.01
CA TRP A 166 -10.21 21.11 8.57
C TRP A 166 -11.67 21.21 8.15
N LYS A 167 -12.01 22.22 7.34
CA LYS A 167 -13.36 22.39 6.79
C LYS A 167 -13.50 21.62 5.48
N GLU A 168 -14.70 21.12 5.19
CA GLU A 168 -15.00 20.36 3.95
C GLU A 168 -14.71 21.15 2.66
N GLU A 169 -14.70 22.49 2.72
CA GLU A 169 -14.41 23.38 1.59
C GLU A 169 -12.90 23.55 1.29
N GLU A 170 -12.01 22.91 2.06
CA GLU A 170 -10.55 23.05 1.90
C GLU A 170 -9.90 21.94 1.05
N PHE A 171 -10.70 21.12 0.38
CA PHE A 171 -10.28 20.03 -0.50
C PHE A 171 -10.99 20.03 -1.85
#